data_AF-A0A651DSY0-F1
#
_entry.id   AF-A0A651DSY0-F1
#
_cell.length_a   1.000
_cell.length_b   1.000
_cell.length_c   1.000
_cell.angle_alpha   90.00
_cell.angle_beta   90.00
_cell.angle_gamma   90.00
#
_symmetry.space_group_name_H-M   'P 1'
#
loop_
_entity.id
_entity.type
_entity.pdbx_description
1 polymer ?
#
loop_
_entity_poly.entity_id
_entity_poly.type
_entity_poly.pdbx_seq_one_letter_code
_entity_poly.pdbx_strand_id
1 'polypeptide(L)'
;MTLPFFHPEAEEEMNAEADYYDEKHEDLGSDFLNEVHRVAIEAGRNPDHGSPFSRHTRRRHLRRFPHWLVYLPSEDGIKVIAVAHPSRRPGYWTQRL
;
A
#
# COMPACT_ATOMS: atom_id res chain seq x y z
N MET A 1 2.96 19.67 -0.99
CA MET A 1 3.09 18.20 -0.85
C MET A 1 1.74 17.69 -0.42
N THR A 2 1.08 16.93 -1.27
CA THR A 2 -0.20 16.32 -0.95
C THR A 2 0.04 14.95 -0.33
N LEU A 3 -0.72 14.64 0.73
CA LEU A 3 -0.55 13.41 1.50
C LEU A 3 -1.26 12.24 0.79
N PRO A 4 -0.70 11.01 0.85
CA PRO A 4 -1.40 9.83 0.38
C PRO A 4 -2.72 9.64 1.15
N PHE A 5 -3.80 9.35 0.44
CA PHE A 5 -5.07 8.97 1.06
C PHE A 5 -5.19 7.45 1.07
N PHE A 6 -5.54 6.87 2.21
CA PHE A 6 -5.79 5.43 2.34
C PHE A 6 -7.29 5.16 2.35
N HIS A 7 -7.73 4.21 1.53
CA HIS A 7 -9.06 3.64 1.65
C HIS A 7 -9.20 2.93 3.01
N PRO A 8 -10.36 3.00 3.71
CA PRO A 8 -10.53 2.37 5.02
C PRO A 8 -10.12 0.89 5.05
N GLU A 9 -10.58 0.08 4.08
CA GLU A 9 -10.17 -1.33 3.99
C GLU A 9 -8.65 -1.54 3.71
N ALA A 10 -7.97 -0.56 3.11
CA ALA A 10 -6.51 -0.63 2.92
C ALA A 10 -5.77 -0.30 4.22
N GLU A 11 -6.33 0.59 5.04
CA GLU A 11 -5.83 0.89 6.38
C GLU A 11 -6.05 -0.30 7.33
N GLU A 12 -7.21 -0.96 7.26
CA GLU A 12 -7.47 -2.21 8.00
C GLU A 12 -6.48 -3.32 7.61
N GLU A 13 -6.21 -3.49 6.31
CA GLU A 13 -5.19 -4.43 5.83
C GLU A 13 -3.80 -4.10 6.36
N MET A 14 -3.42 -2.83 6.31
CA MET A 14 -2.13 -2.37 6.81
C MET A 14 -1.98 -2.64 8.31
N ASN A 15 -3.01 -2.33 9.11
CA ASN A 15 -2.98 -2.52 10.55
C ASN A 15 -2.95 -4.01 10.92
N ALA A 16 -3.76 -4.85 10.25
CA ALA A 16 -3.78 -6.28 10.50
C ALA A 16 -2.43 -6.96 10.19
N GLU A 17 -1.73 -6.51 9.15
CA GLU A 17 -0.39 -7.01 8.83
C GLU A 17 0.66 -6.48 9.81
N ALA A 18 0.52 -5.25 10.31
CA ALA A 18 1.38 -4.72 11.36
C ALA A 18 1.26 -5.53 12.66
N ASP A 19 0.03 -5.82 13.10
CA ASP A 19 -0.25 -6.65 14.27
C ASP A 19 0.38 -8.05 14.12
N TYR A 20 0.22 -8.67 12.94
CA TYR A 20 0.84 -9.96 12.63
C TYR A 20 2.37 -9.93 12.77
N TYR A 21 3.01 -8.85 12.31
CA TYR A 21 4.46 -8.72 12.38
C TYR A 21 4.95 -8.47 13.81
N ASP A 22 4.24 -7.66 14.61
CA ASP A 22 4.57 -7.43 16.02
C ASP A 22 4.45 -8.72 16.86
N GLU A 23 3.51 -9.61 16.52
CA GLU A 23 3.42 -10.95 17.14
C GLU A 23 4.65 -11.83 16.85
N LYS A 24 5.38 -11.58 15.76
CA LYS A 24 6.56 -12.36 15.37
C LYS A 24 7.84 -11.87 16.04
N HIS A 25 8.00 -10.56 16.14
CA HIS A 25 9.14 -9.92 16.76
C HIS A 25 8.79 -8.49 17.11
N GLU A 26 9.28 -8.02 18.26
CA GLU A 26 9.16 -6.63 18.68
C GLU A 26 9.62 -5.67 17.57
N ASP A 27 8.88 -4.58 17.37
CA ASP A 27 9.10 -3.51 16.39
C ASP A 27 8.86 -3.85 14.91
N LEU A 28 8.61 -5.11 14.51
CA LEU A 28 8.43 -5.44 13.09
C LEU A 28 7.14 -4.83 12.50
N GLY A 29 6.08 -4.69 13.27
CA GLY A 29 4.84 -4.02 12.85
C GLY A 29 5.08 -2.52 12.65
N SER A 30 5.79 -1.88 13.56
CA SER A 30 6.22 -0.48 13.40
C SER A 30 7.10 -0.29 12.16
N ASP A 31 8.04 -1.21 11.91
CA ASP A 31 8.85 -1.22 10.69
C ASP A 31 8.02 -1.38 9.42
N PHE A 32 6.97 -2.22 9.46
CA PHE A 32 6.04 -2.42 8.36
C PHE A 32 5.27 -1.14 8.04
N LEU A 33 4.67 -0.50 9.06
CA LEU A 33 3.94 0.76 8.90
C LEU A 33 4.83 1.86 8.32
N ASN A 34 6.06 1.96 8.81
CA ASN A 34 7.05 2.93 8.30
C ASN A 34 7.39 2.69 6.83
N GLU A 35 7.57 1.43 6.42
CA GLU A 35 7.83 1.07 5.02
C GLU A 35 6.61 1.40 4.13
N VAL A 36 5.39 1.09 4.56
CA VAL A 36 4.15 1.42 3.84
C VAL A 36 4.05 2.93 3.62
N HIS A 37 4.17 3.73 4.69
CA HIS A 37 4.09 5.18 4.60
C HIS A 37 5.20 5.77 3.72
N ARG A 38 6.44 5.30 3.87
CA ARG A 38 7.56 5.74 3.03
C ARG A 38 7.27 5.50 1.55
N VAL A 39 6.80 4.30 1.21
CA VAL A 39 6.48 3.93 -0.18
C VAL A 39 5.28 4.72 -0.70
N ALA A 40 4.28 5.00 0.13
CA ALA A 40 3.11 5.80 -0.23
C ALA A 40 3.48 7.26 -0.49
N ILE A 41 4.31 7.89 0.36
CA ILE A 41 4.79 9.27 0.16
C ILE A 41 5.58 9.39 -1.14
N GLU A 42 6.50 8.45 -1.39
CA GLU A 42 7.27 8.42 -2.63
C GLU A 42 6.38 8.19 -3.87
N ALA A 43 5.38 7.32 -3.77
CA ALA A 43 4.40 7.10 -4.84
C ALA A 43 3.53 8.35 -5.07
N GLY A 44 3.18 9.10 -4.02
CA GLY A 44 2.51 10.41 -4.15
C GLY A 44 3.34 11.45 -4.88
N ARG A 45 4.67 11.44 -4.69
CA ARG A 45 5.60 12.36 -5.38
C ARG A 45 5.80 12.01 -6.85
N ASN A 46 5.73 10.72 -7.20
CA ASN A 46 5.83 10.29 -8.58
C ASN A 46 4.91 9.08 -8.85
N PRO A 47 3.61 9.34 -9.07
CA PRO A 47 2.62 8.28 -9.24
C PRO A 47 2.92 7.37 -10.43
N ASP A 48 3.54 7.89 -11.49
CA ASP A 48 3.81 7.16 -12.72
C ASP A 48 5.01 6.20 -12.65
N HIS A 49 5.87 6.30 -11.64
CA HIS A 49 6.97 5.35 -11.44
C HIS A 49 6.52 3.97 -10.94
N GLY A 50 5.31 3.83 -10.40
CA GLY A 50 4.77 2.52 -10.06
C GLY A 50 4.41 1.72 -11.31
N SER A 51 4.65 0.41 -11.27
CA SER A 51 4.32 -0.46 -12.39
C SER A 51 2.79 -0.52 -12.58
N PRO A 52 2.28 -0.42 -13.82
CA PRO A 52 0.88 -0.68 -14.11
C PRO A 52 0.47 -2.06 -13.58
N PHE A 53 -0.70 -2.13 -12.94
CA PHE A 53 -1.20 -3.40 -12.41
C PHE A 53 -2.59 -3.76 -12.94
N SER A 54 -3.45 -2.77 -13.16
CA SER A 54 -4.73 -2.93 -13.85
C SER A 54 -5.02 -1.68 -14.69
N ARG A 55 -6.23 -1.58 -15.25
CA ARG A 55 -6.63 -0.46 -16.14
C ARG A 55 -6.42 0.92 -15.53
N HIS A 56 -6.56 1.06 -14.21
CA HIS A 56 -6.42 2.36 -13.52
C HIS A 56 -5.44 2.33 -12.35
N THR A 57 -4.97 1.15 -11.95
CA THR A 57 -4.14 1.00 -10.74
C THR A 57 -2.67 0.79 -11.08
N ARG A 58 -1.83 1.31 -10.20
CA ARG A 58 -0.39 1.06 -10.18
C ARG A 58 -0.02 0.37 -8.88
N ARG A 59 1.15 -0.29 -8.87
CA ARG A 59 1.69 -0.90 -7.67
C ARG A 59 3.17 -0.60 -7.46
N ARG A 60 3.61 -0.59 -6.22
CA ARG A 60 5.03 -0.64 -5.83
C ARG A 60 5.28 -1.73 -4.80
N HIS A 61 6.42 -2.40 -4.91
CA HIS A 61 6.85 -3.39 -3.92
C HIS A 61 7.30 -2.69 -2.64
N LEU A 62 6.89 -3.19 -1.48
CA LEU A 62 7.52 -2.85 -0.21
C LEU A 62 8.84 -3.62 -0.16
N ARG A 63 10.01 -2.97 -0.12
CA ARG A 63 11.28 -3.72 -0.31
C ARG A 63 11.61 -4.63 0.87
N ARG A 64 11.21 -4.21 2.08
CA ARG A 64 11.47 -4.94 3.32
C ARG A 64 10.47 -6.05 3.61
N PHE A 65 9.29 -5.99 3.00
CA PHE A 65 8.17 -6.88 3.30
C PHE A 65 7.58 -7.41 2.00
N PRO A 66 7.21 -8.69 1.91
CA PRO A 66 6.69 -9.28 0.68
C PRO A 66 5.26 -8.80 0.41
N HIS A 67 5.05 -7.51 0.15
CA HIS A 67 3.76 -6.87 -0.04
C HIS A 67 3.82 -5.86 -1.18
N TRP A 68 2.65 -5.57 -1.75
CA TRP A 68 2.47 -4.55 -2.77
C TRP A 68 1.61 -3.41 -2.24
N LEU A 69 2.10 -2.18 -2.34
CA LEU A 69 1.26 -0.99 -2.23
C LEU A 69 0.52 -0.80 -3.56
N VAL A 70 -0.81 -0.89 -3.56
CA VAL A 70 -1.64 -0.68 -4.76
C VAL A 70 -2.41 0.63 -4.63
N TYR A 71 -2.34 1.46 -5.67
CA TYR A 71 -2.92 2.80 -5.64
C TYR A 71 -3.43 3.27 -7.00
N LEU A 72 -4.25 4.33 -6.95
CA LEU A 72 -4.75 5.10 -8.07
C LEU A 72 -4.03 6.47 -8.07
N PRO A 73 -3.41 6.87 -9.19
CA PRO A 73 -2.98 8.26 -9.40
C PRO A 73 -4.19 9.21 -9.42
N SER A 74 -4.06 10.39 -8.82
CA SER A 74 -5.03 11.49 -8.89
C SER A 74 -4.31 12.84 -9.02
N GLU A 75 -5.05 13.90 -9.33
CA GLU A 75 -4.50 15.27 -9.41
C GLU A 75 -3.90 15.71 -8.06
N ASP A 76 -4.51 15.27 -6.96
CA ASP A 76 -4.09 15.57 -5.59
C ASP A 76 -3.13 14.52 -4.99
N GLY A 77 -2.54 13.63 -5.80
CA GLY A 77 -1.56 12.64 -5.34
C GLY A 77 -1.97 11.21 -5.64
N ILE A 78 -2.15 10.38 -4.59
CA ILE A 78 -2.54 8.98 -4.75
C ILE A 78 -3.62 8.56 -3.74
N LYS A 79 -4.51 7.68 -4.19
CA LYS A 79 -5.44 6.92 -3.35
C LYS A 79 -4.94 5.48 -3.24
N VAL A 80 -4.46 5.09 -2.06
CA VAL A 80 -4.06 3.72 -1.74
C VAL A 80 -5.32 2.90 -1.50
N ILE A 81 -5.48 1.81 -2.26
CA ILE A 81 -6.69 0.97 -2.24
C ILE A 81 -6.44 -0.42 -1.66
N ALA A 82 -5.18 -0.83 -1.56
CA ALA A 82 -4.77 -2.09 -0.93
C ALA A 82 -3.30 -2.07 -0.52
N VAL A 83 -3.01 -2.74 0.60
CA VAL A 83 -1.66 -3.20 0.98
C VAL A 83 -1.65 -4.72 0.80
N ALA A 84 -1.37 -5.16 -0.42
CA ALA A 84 -1.68 -6.50 -0.86
C ALA A 84 -0.55 -7.50 -0.56
N HIS A 85 -0.85 -8.48 0.28
CA HIS A 85 -0.01 -9.67 0.44
C HIS A 85 -0.11 -10.59 -0.82
N PRO A 86 0.99 -11.17 -1.34
CA PRO A 86 1.04 -12.00 -2.55
C PRO A 86 0.13 -13.23 -2.55
N SER A 87 -0.24 -13.73 -1.37
CA SER A 87 -1.18 -14.86 -1.22
C SER A 87 -2.64 -14.46 -1.48
N ARG A 88 -2.97 -13.16 -1.46
CA ARG A 88 -4.33 -12.69 -1.76
C ARG A 88 -4.58 -12.69 -3.27
N ARG A 89 -5.81 -13.03 -3.66
CA ARG A 89 -6.20 -13.06 -5.08
C ARG A 89 -6.07 -11.66 -5.71
N PRO A 90 -5.38 -11.50 -6.85
CA PRO A 90 -5.32 -10.22 -7.55
C PRO A 90 -6.70 -9.61 -7.78
N GLY A 91 -6.84 -8.30 -7.57
CA GLY A 91 -8.05 -7.55 -7.92
C GLY A 91 -9.19 -7.60 -6.89
N TYR A 92 -8.98 -8.10 -5.68
CA TYR A 92 -10.02 -8.07 -4.63
C TYR A 92 -10.48 -6.64 -4.29
N TRP A 93 -9.62 -5.64 -4.49
CA TRP A 93 -9.90 -4.22 -4.28
C TRP A 93 -10.68 -3.55 -5.43
N THR A 94 -11.18 -4.30 -6.42
CA THR A 94 -11.90 -3.72 -7.58
C THR A 94 -13.15 -2.95 -7.15
N GLN A 95 -13.76 -3.32 -6.01
CA GLN A 95 -14.91 -2.60 -5.43
C GLN A 95 -14.52 -1.27 -4.75
N ARG A 96 -13.22 -0.97 -4.62
CA ARG A 96 -12.67 0.20 -3.94
C ARG A 96 -12.12 1.27 -4.90
N LEU A 97 -12.20 1.02 -6.21
CA LEU A 97 -11.69 1.91 -7.27
C LEU A 97 -12.44 3.24 -7.25
#